data_AF-A0A5D3KBC3-F1
#
_entry.id   AF-A0A5D3KBC3-F1
#
_cell.length_a   1.000
_cell.length_b   1.000
_cell.length_c   1.000
_cell.angle_alpha   90.00
_cell.angle_beta   90.00
_cell.angle_gamma   90.00
#
_symmetry.space_group_name_H-M   'P 1'
#
loop_
_entity.id
_entity.type
_entity.pdbx_description
1 polymer ?
#
loop_
_entity_poly.entity_id
_entity_poly.type
_entity_poly.pdbx_seq_one_letter_code
_entity_poly.pdbx_strand_id
1 'polypeptide(L)'
;MRSLTLPQSAGVFFALLAIYFPVALYLNYSYVPKLDLPKVAALIGPFRKLDNTAYQALMPALDGFGDFESFPTRSTAKLFEDGRPLGPAHSPQKVVDGSYSHHRGTGIIFSASDNSDPNTNGRTYFVTWQ
;
A
#
# COMPACT_ATOMS: atom_id res chain seq x y z
N MET A 1 4.89 41.58 -37.71
CA MET A 1 5.64 40.91 -36.63
C MET A 1 6.28 41.99 -35.77
N ARG A 2 5.79 42.25 -34.55
CA ARG A 2 6.41 43.24 -33.65
C ARG A 2 7.59 42.57 -32.94
N SER A 3 8.81 42.92 -33.34
CA SER A 3 10.04 42.53 -32.63
C SER A 3 10.22 43.45 -31.41
N LEU A 4 10.37 42.84 -30.23
CA LEU A 4 10.78 43.57 -29.02
C LEU A 4 12.26 43.95 -29.15
N THR A 5 12.62 45.19 -28.80
CA THR A 5 14.01 45.64 -28.79
C THR A 5 14.73 45.08 -27.55
N LEU A 6 16.06 44.83 -27.64
CA LEU A 6 16.91 44.27 -26.57
C LEU A 6 16.64 44.76 -25.12
N PRO A 7 16.33 46.05 -24.84
CA PRO A 7 16.00 46.48 -23.47
C PRO A 7 14.64 45.98 -22.96
N GLN A 8 13.67 45.73 -23.86
CA GLN A 8 12.36 45.21 -23.48
C GLN A 8 12.40 43.73 -23.10
N SER A 9 13.28 42.94 -23.72
CA SER A 9 13.46 41.51 -23.37
C SER A 9 14.13 41.33 -22.00
N ALA A 10 15.08 42.19 -21.64
CA ALA A 10 15.69 42.20 -20.31
C ALA A 10 14.65 42.55 -19.22
N GLY A 11 13.81 43.55 -19.45
CA GLY A 11 12.74 43.92 -18.52
C GLY A 11 11.72 42.79 -18.28
N VAL A 12 11.32 42.09 -19.34
CA VAL A 12 10.43 40.91 -19.23
C VAL A 12 11.12 39.80 -18.44
N PHE A 13 12.40 39.54 -18.67
CA PHE A 13 13.15 38.53 -17.93
C PHE A 13 13.23 38.82 -16.43
N PHE A 14 13.54 40.05 -16.04
CA PHE A 14 13.55 40.44 -14.63
C PHE A 14 12.17 40.39 -13.99
N ALA A 15 11.11 40.76 -14.72
CA ALA A 15 9.74 40.63 -14.25
C ALA A 15 9.36 39.15 -14.02
N LEU A 16 9.77 38.25 -14.91
CA LEU A 16 9.55 36.80 -14.74
C LEU A 16 10.28 36.26 -13.52
N LEU A 17 11.54 36.66 -13.28
CA LEU A 17 12.27 36.25 -12.08
C LEU A 17 11.64 36.81 -10.80
N ALA A 18 11.23 38.08 -10.82
CA ALA A 18 10.58 38.75 -9.69
C ALA A 18 9.23 38.12 -9.32
N ILE A 19 8.56 37.43 -10.25
CA ILE A 19 7.37 36.62 -9.97
C ILE A 19 7.76 35.19 -9.56
N TYR A 20 8.72 34.59 -10.26
CA TYR A 20 9.15 33.21 -10.04
C TYR A 20 9.67 32.98 -8.62
N PHE A 21 10.58 33.82 -8.13
CA PHE A 21 11.21 33.61 -6.82
C PHE A 21 10.22 33.67 -5.65
N PRO A 22 9.32 34.68 -5.54
CA PRO A 22 8.30 34.70 -4.50
C PRO A 22 7.34 33.52 -4.58
N VAL A 23 6.92 33.11 -5.78
CA VAL A 23 6.04 31.95 -5.96
C VAL A 23 6.75 30.66 -5.57
N ALA A 24 8.00 30.47 -5.99
CA ALA A 24 8.79 29.31 -5.63
C ALA A 24 9.06 29.24 -4.12
N LEU A 25 9.38 30.37 -3.48
CA LEU A 25 9.54 30.46 -2.02
C LEU A 25 8.23 30.18 -1.30
N TYR A 26 7.11 30.73 -1.78
CA TYR A 26 5.79 30.47 -1.22
C TYR A 26 5.43 28.99 -1.31
N LEU A 27 5.61 28.35 -2.48
CA LEU A 27 5.34 26.93 -2.67
C LEU A 27 6.27 26.05 -1.82
N ASN A 28 7.56 26.39 -1.71
CA ASN A 28 8.50 25.66 -0.88
C ASN A 28 8.18 25.78 0.61
N TYR A 29 7.80 26.98 1.09
CA TYR A 29 7.45 27.21 2.48
C TYR A 29 6.07 26.63 2.86
N SER A 30 5.11 26.63 1.92
CA SER A 30 3.78 26.05 2.13
C SER A 30 3.71 24.54 1.84
N TYR A 31 4.80 23.94 1.37
CA TYR A 31 4.86 22.50 1.12
C TYR A 31 4.82 21.74 2.44
N VAL A 32 3.76 20.95 2.64
CA VAL A 32 3.67 19.94 3.69
C VAL A 32 3.92 18.57 3.04
N PRO A 33 5.04 17.87 3.36
CA PRO A 33 5.26 16.52 2.89
C PRO A 33 4.10 15.62 3.31
N LYS A 34 3.47 14.93 2.36
CA LYS A 34 2.52 13.87 2.70
C LYS A 34 3.34 12.67 3.17
N LEU A 35 3.29 12.39 4.47
CA LEU A 35 3.93 11.21 5.02
C LEU A 35 3.17 9.97 4.52
N ASP A 36 3.84 9.15 3.71
CA ASP A 36 3.28 7.90 3.21
C ASP A 36 3.44 6.80 4.28
N LEU A 37 2.64 6.94 5.34
CA LEU A 37 2.59 5.96 6.42
C LEU A 37 2.05 4.64 5.88
N PRO A 38 2.59 3.49 6.35
CA PRO A 38 1.97 2.20 6.10
C PRO A 38 0.52 2.26 6.54
N LYS A 39 -0.40 1.97 5.64
CA LYS A 39 -1.81 1.83 5.96
C LYS A 39 -1.95 0.54 6.77
N VAL A 40 -2.78 0.57 7.80
CA VAL A 40 -3.01 -0.57 8.71
C VAL A 40 -4.51 -0.87 8.74
N ALA A 41 -4.87 -2.13 8.67
CA ALA A 41 -6.25 -2.58 8.83
C ALA A 41 -6.30 -3.90 9.61
N ALA A 42 -7.22 -3.98 10.57
CA ALA A 42 -7.52 -5.24 11.23
C ALA A 42 -8.23 -6.20 10.25
N LEU A 43 -7.83 -7.47 10.28
CA LEU A 43 -8.57 -8.55 9.66
C LEU A 43 -9.65 -9.00 10.64
N ILE A 44 -10.91 -8.70 10.31
CA ILE A 44 -12.05 -9.01 11.16
C ILE A 44 -12.75 -10.24 10.60
N GLY A 45 -12.85 -11.28 11.44
CA GLY A 45 -13.56 -12.51 11.12
C GLY A 45 -15.10 -12.37 11.20
N PRO A 46 -15.84 -13.46 10.91
CA PRO A 46 -15.29 -14.79 10.65
C PRO A 46 -14.62 -14.90 9.28
N PHE A 47 -13.44 -15.51 9.26
CA PHE A 47 -12.70 -15.85 8.06
C PHE A 47 -13.28 -17.10 7.42
N ARG A 48 -13.48 -17.07 6.10
CA ARG A 48 -13.99 -18.22 5.37
C ARG A 48 -12.93 -19.32 5.34
N LYS A 49 -13.24 -20.48 5.91
CA LYS A 49 -12.36 -21.65 5.82
C LYS A 49 -12.35 -22.20 4.38
N LEU A 50 -11.16 -22.36 3.81
CA LEU A 50 -10.96 -22.92 2.47
C LEU A 50 -10.41 -24.35 2.54
N ASP A 51 -9.54 -24.62 3.51
CA ASP A 51 -8.93 -25.94 3.76
C ASP A 51 -8.66 -26.09 5.27
N ASN A 52 -8.02 -27.16 5.70
CA ASN A 52 -7.69 -27.42 7.11
C ASN A 52 -6.88 -26.29 7.76
N THR A 53 -5.94 -25.71 7.02
CA THR A 53 -5.02 -24.67 7.50
C THR A 53 -5.27 -23.31 6.86
N ALA A 54 -6.14 -23.25 5.83
CA ALA A 54 -6.30 -22.06 4.98
C ALA A 54 -7.61 -21.32 5.27
N TYR A 55 -7.49 -20.03 5.53
CA TYR A 55 -8.59 -19.13 5.82
C TYR A 55 -8.51 -17.89 4.92
N GLN A 56 -9.67 -17.47 4.42
CA GLN A 56 -9.81 -16.33 3.53
C GLN A 56 -10.40 -15.14 4.29
N ALA A 57 -9.71 -14.02 4.20
CA ALA A 57 -10.18 -12.73 4.64
C ALA A 57 -10.49 -11.83 3.43
N LEU A 58 -11.72 -11.34 3.36
CA LEU A 58 -12.14 -10.40 2.33
C LEU A 58 -11.70 -9.00 2.71
N MET A 59 -10.93 -8.36 1.83
CA MET A 59 -10.52 -6.97 1.99
C MET A 59 -10.71 -6.21 0.68
N PRO A 60 -11.93 -5.70 0.41
CA PRO A 60 -12.20 -4.92 -0.81
C PRO A 60 -11.26 -3.72 -0.98
N ALA A 61 -10.83 -3.09 0.12
CA ALA A 61 -9.88 -1.99 0.10
C ALA A 61 -8.47 -2.38 -0.41
N LEU A 62 -8.12 -3.67 -0.36
CA LEU A 62 -6.84 -4.21 -0.81
C LEU A 62 -6.90 -4.89 -2.18
N ASP A 63 -8.07 -5.07 -2.79
CA ASP A 63 -8.24 -5.82 -4.03
C ASP A 63 -7.31 -5.34 -5.16
N GLY A 64 -7.21 -4.02 -5.32
CA GLY A 64 -6.35 -3.38 -6.31
C GLY A 64 -4.84 -3.52 -6.04
N PHE A 65 -4.43 -4.04 -4.89
CA PHE A 65 -3.04 -4.20 -4.44
C PHE A 65 -2.58 -5.67 -4.39
N GLY A 66 -3.46 -6.61 -4.77
CA GLY A 66 -3.13 -8.02 -4.86
C GLY A 66 -2.22 -8.37 -6.04
N ASP A 67 -1.62 -9.55 -5.95
CA ASP A 67 -0.92 -10.21 -7.05
C ASP A 67 -1.90 -10.65 -8.13
N PHE A 68 -1.41 -10.72 -9.37
CA PHE A 68 -2.13 -11.28 -10.52
C PHE A 68 -1.13 -11.86 -11.52
N GLU A 69 -1.62 -12.56 -12.55
CA GLU A 69 -0.76 -13.39 -13.43
C GLU A 69 0.49 -12.70 -13.95
N SER A 70 0.36 -11.45 -14.43
CA SER A 70 1.50 -10.70 -14.97
C SER A 70 2.43 -10.10 -13.91
N PHE A 71 2.01 -10.05 -12.64
CA PHE A 71 2.79 -9.51 -11.53
C PHE A 71 2.55 -10.35 -10.25
N PRO A 72 3.22 -11.51 -10.13
CA PRO A 72 2.95 -12.49 -9.07
C PRO A 72 3.48 -12.09 -7.68
N THR A 73 4.27 -11.02 -7.57
CA THR A 73 4.86 -10.52 -6.33
C THR A 73 4.69 -9.00 -6.20
N ARG A 74 3.56 -8.48 -6.70
CA ARG A 74 3.28 -7.04 -6.65
C ARG A 74 2.83 -6.59 -5.27
N SER A 75 2.15 -7.47 -4.54
CA SER A 75 1.54 -7.07 -3.29
C SER A 75 2.58 -6.66 -2.25
N THR A 76 2.38 -5.50 -1.65
CA THR A 76 3.19 -5.00 -0.52
C THR A 76 2.59 -5.35 0.84
N ALA A 77 1.47 -6.09 0.84
CA ALA A 77 0.74 -6.46 2.03
C ALA A 77 1.59 -7.34 2.96
N LYS A 78 1.72 -6.94 4.22
CA LYS A 78 2.36 -7.70 5.28
C LYS A 78 1.34 -8.07 6.33
N LEU A 79 1.21 -9.37 6.59
CA LEU A 79 0.26 -9.91 7.55
C LEU A 79 0.92 -10.11 8.92
N PHE A 80 0.16 -9.86 9.98
CA PHE A 80 0.60 -10.01 11.36
C PHE A 80 -0.43 -10.80 12.19
N GLU A 81 0.08 -11.60 13.12
CA GLU A 81 -0.66 -12.34 14.14
C GLU A 81 -0.11 -11.93 15.52
N ASP A 82 -0.95 -11.35 16.39
CA ASP A 82 -0.55 -10.84 17.71
C ASP A 82 0.70 -9.93 17.66
N GLY A 83 0.78 -9.11 16.62
CA GLY A 83 1.91 -8.20 16.39
C GLY A 83 3.16 -8.85 15.79
N ARG A 84 3.17 -10.16 15.58
CA ARG A 84 4.29 -10.89 14.93
C ARG A 84 4.02 -11.05 13.44
N PRO A 85 5.02 -10.85 12.58
CA PRO A 85 4.82 -11.03 11.15
C PRO A 85 4.56 -12.50 10.82
N LEU A 86 3.54 -12.72 10.01
CA LEU A 86 3.26 -13.99 9.36
C LEU A 86 4.04 -14.07 8.04
N GLY A 87 4.33 -15.28 7.57
CA GLY A 87 5.02 -15.54 6.31
C GLY A 87 5.34 -17.01 6.09
N PRO A 88 5.86 -17.39 4.91
CA PRO A 88 6.17 -16.53 3.76
C PRO A 88 4.93 -15.88 3.10
N ALA A 89 5.16 -14.71 2.48
CA ALA A 89 4.20 -14.03 1.61
C ALA A 89 4.15 -14.66 0.22
N HIS A 90 3.11 -14.36 -0.57
CA HIS A 90 2.93 -14.83 -1.96
C HIS A 90 2.93 -16.35 -2.10
N SER A 91 2.38 -17.08 -1.12
CA SER A 91 2.39 -18.55 -1.17
C SER A 91 1.58 -19.07 -2.38
N PRO A 92 2.17 -19.85 -3.29
CA PRO A 92 1.60 -20.12 -4.61
C PRO A 92 0.46 -21.14 -4.64
N GLN A 93 0.34 -22.04 -3.65
CA GLN A 93 -0.63 -23.14 -3.70
C GLN A 93 -1.25 -23.52 -2.36
N LYS A 94 -0.45 -23.57 -1.29
CA LYS A 94 -0.93 -23.97 0.03
C LYS A 94 -0.44 -22.99 1.09
N VAL A 95 -1.35 -22.51 1.91
CA VAL A 95 -1.03 -21.71 3.09
C VAL A 95 -1.03 -22.59 4.34
N VAL A 96 0.11 -22.60 5.02
CA VAL A 96 0.44 -23.40 6.20
C VAL A 96 1.52 -22.67 7.01
N ASP A 97 1.57 -22.91 8.32
CA ASP A 97 2.61 -22.43 9.24
C ASP A 97 2.83 -20.90 9.19
N GLY A 98 1.73 -20.15 9.09
CA GLY A 98 1.78 -18.69 9.01
C GLY A 98 1.99 -18.13 7.60
N SER A 99 2.11 -18.95 6.56
CA SER A 99 2.18 -18.42 5.18
C SER A 99 0.85 -17.83 4.72
N TYR A 100 0.94 -16.92 3.75
CA TYR A 100 -0.21 -16.26 3.16
C TYR A 100 0.02 -15.87 1.70
N SER A 101 -1.07 -15.62 0.98
CA SER A 101 -1.09 -15.05 -0.36
C SER A 101 -2.16 -13.98 -0.45
N HIS A 102 -1.94 -13.00 -1.33
CA HIS A 102 -2.89 -11.93 -1.58
C HIS A 102 -3.07 -11.76 -3.08
N HIS A 103 -4.22 -12.21 -3.60
CA HIS A 103 -4.54 -12.14 -5.01
C HIS A 103 -5.73 -11.22 -5.26
N ARG A 104 -5.65 -10.47 -6.36
CA ARG A 104 -6.77 -9.66 -6.84
C ARG A 104 -7.98 -10.54 -7.13
N GLY A 105 -9.17 -10.11 -6.73
CA GLY A 105 -10.43 -10.83 -6.82
C GLY A 105 -10.67 -11.88 -5.74
N THR A 106 -9.63 -12.23 -4.97
CA THR A 106 -9.68 -13.30 -3.95
C THR A 106 -9.51 -12.76 -2.53
N GLY A 107 -8.77 -11.67 -2.34
CA GLY A 107 -8.40 -11.18 -1.01
C GLY A 107 -7.21 -11.94 -0.43
N ILE A 108 -7.10 -11.95 0.89
CA ILE A 108 -5.97 -12.56 1.60
C ILE A 108 -6.33 -13.97 2.00
N ILE A 109 -5.53 -14.94 1.57
CA ILE A 109 -5.60 -16.33 2.02
C ILE A 109 -4.41 -16.55 2.94
N PHE A 110 -4.64 -17.01 4.17
CA PHE A 110 -3.59 -17.16 5.17
C PHE A 110 -3.81 -18.37 6.07
N SER A 111 -2.78 -18.71 6.83
CA SER A 111 -2.83 -19.68 7.91
C SER A 111 -2.37 -19.02 9.22
N ALA A 112 -2.89 -19.48 10.36
CA ALA A 112 -2.33 -19.12 11.65
C ALA A 112 -0.91 -19.70 11.78
N SER A 113 -0.07 -19.12 12.64
CA SER A 113 1.35 -19.53 12.79
C SER A 113 1.52 -21.00 13.22
N ASP A 114 0.52 -21.56 13.91
CA ASP A 114 0.47 -22.95 14.38
C ASP A 114 -0.66 -23.75 13.71
N ASN A 115 -1.21 -23.25 12.60
CA ASN A 115 -2.35 -23.83 11.86
C ASN A 115 -3.66 -23.94 12.66
N SER A 116 -3.77 -23.33 13.83
CA SER A 116 -5.03 -23.24 14.57
C SER A 116 -6.08 -22.44 13.78
N ASP A 117 -7.35 -22.61 14.12
CA ASP A 117 -8.44 -21.86 13.47
C ASP A 117 -8.43 -20.39 13.95
N PRO A 118 -8.16 -19.41 13.07
CA PRO A 118 -8.08 -17.99 13.41
C PRO A 118 -9.43 -17.41 13.86
N ASN A 119 -10.55 -18.11 13.67
CA ASN A 119 -11.85 -17.71 14.19
C ASN A 119 -12.05 -18.07 15.67
N THR A 120 -11.24 -18.98 16.22
CA THR A 120 -11.44 -19.53 17.57
C THR A 120 -10.20 -19.51 18.45
N ASN A 121 -9.01 -19.28 17.87
CA ASN A 121 -7.75 -19.28 18.62
C ASN A 121 -7.52 -18.02 19.49
N GLY A 122 -8.42 -17.03 19.41
CA GLY A 122 -8.39 -15.82 20.24
C GLY A 122 -7.30 -14.82 19.86
N ARG A 123 -6.65 -14.98 18.70
CA ARG A 123 -5.57 -14.10 18.24
C ARG A 123 -6.08 -12.92 17.44
N THR A 124 -5.26 -11.88 17.37
CA THR A 124 -5.53 -10.68 16.58
C THR A 124 -4.74 -10.70 15.28
N TYR A 125 -5.42 -10.34 14.18
CA TYR A 125 -4.84 -10.32 12.85
C TYR A 125 -4.95 -8.94 12.24
N PHE A 126 -3.87 -8.45 11.63
CA PHE A 126 -3.89 -7.18 10.91
C PHE A 126 -2.92 -7.20 9.74
N VAL A 127 -3.19 -6.37 8.75
CA VAL A 127 -2.35 -6.20 7.57
C VAL A 127 -1.84 -4.77 7.49
N THR A 128 -0.61 -4.62 7.00
CA THR A 128 -0.05 -3.34 6.62
C THR A 128 0.29 -3.32 5.14
N TRP A 129 0.09 -2.20 4.44
CA TRP A 129 0.46 -2.05 3.03
C TRP A 129 0.86 -0.60 2.72
N GLN A 130 1.48 -0.41 1.56
CA GLN A 130 1.84 0.89 1.02
C GLN A 130 1.09 1.09 -0.30
#